data_AF-A0A5R8KDG6-F1
#
_entry.id   AF-A0A5R8KDG6-F1
#
_cell.length_a   1.000
_cell.length_b   1.000
_cell.length_c   1.000
_cell.angle_alpha   90.00
_cell.angle_beta   90.00
_cell.angle_gamma   90.00
#
_symmetry.space_group_name_H-M   'P 1'
#
loop_
_entity.id
_entity.type
_entity.pdbx_description
1 polymer ?
#
loop_
_entity_poly.entity_id
_entity_poly.type
_entity_poly.pdbx_seq_one_letter_code
_entity_poly.pdbx_strand_id
1 'polypeptide(L)'
;MLPIVALALFPSAASANAGTPLMWASMLHLAIGNAIIGILEGLLLAWMFKCSKRKAILTLIVANYASAWAGGLFVVGYLAALPDITIHTLQYWFLVFVIVAFIVTLLIELPFFWFALRPQNYSWRRALVATPVIHGISYVLLFGWYWMASGTSMITRLEVVPMDEMAISEPHLLYFISREGNQVLRMDIGDSSAPQPISELTAHHRNDRLFVRPRDESGFDLFVYLDSEDGGAETESRILEDFSEQAPVEWRIAEGHSEKAEGSWFNFGPVPAIGPQSNWAFRTGFWPTEGISGKNEKTGEEVHYALELPFAAWPVRNATQIAGDYVVTQLGDDQICLMHLESGRIALLARGKGPIVAKPQTSNKAVDSTATRVAPPAEQETHHGQP
;
A
#
# COMPACT_ATOMS: atom_id res chain seq x y z
N MET A 1 15.10 -28.79 -19.57
CA MET A 1 14.96 -29.58 -18.33
C MET A 1 15.96 -29.14 -17.27
N LEU A 2 17.28 -29.14 -17.53
CA LEU A 2 18.31 -28.71 -16.56
C LEU A 2 18.13 -27.30 -15.93
N PRO A 3 17.78 -26.23 -16.68
CA PRO A 3 17.67 -24.89 -16.07
C PRO A 3 16.45 -24.72 -15.17
N ILE A 4 15.38 -25.49 -15.39
CA ILE A 4 14.16 -25.47 -14.55
C ILE A 4 14.43 -26.15 -13.21
N VAL A 5 15.19 -27.26 -13.24
CA VAL A 5 15.63 -27.95 -12.02
C VAL A 5 16.62 -27.09 -11.23
N ALA A 6 17.51 -26.36 -11.91
CA ALA A 6 18.43 -25.43 -11.25
C ALA A 6 17.69 -24.26 -10.56
N LEU A 7 16.66 -23.69 -11.19
CA LEU A 7 15.83 -22.65 -10.57
C LEU A 7 14.99 -23.18 -9.40
N ALA A 8 14.50 -24.42 -9.47
CA ALA A 8 13.76 -25.05 -8.37
C ALA A 8 14.64 -25.44 -7.17
N LEU A 9 15.96 -25.54 -7.38
CA LEU A 9 16.95 -25.86 -6.35
C LEU A 9 17.67 -24.63 -5.78
N PHE A 10 17.35 -23.42 -6.26
CA PHE A 10 17.91 -22.21 -5.67
C PHE A 10 17.33 -22.03 -4.26
N PRO A 11 18.17 -21.94 -3.22
CA PRO A 11 17.68 -21.72 -1.88
C PRO A 11 16.93 -20.38 -1.85
N SER A 12 15.69 -20.41 -1.38
CA SER A 12 14.87 -19.23 -1.04
C SER A 12 15.41 -18.54 0.21
N ALA A 13 16.73 -18.39 0.31
CA ALA A 13 17.39 -17.56 1.30
C ALA A 13 17.22 -16.12 0.84
N ALA A 14 16.14 -15.48 1.29
CA ALA A 14 15.92 -14.06 1.14
C ALA A 14 17.02 -13.33 1.92
N SER A 15 18.12 -12.98 1.24
CA SER A 15 18.99 -11.92 1.74
C SER A 15 18.15 -10.65 1.77
N ALA A 16 18.11 -9.94 2.90
CA ALA A 16 17.35 -8.69 3.06
C ALA A 16 17.69 -7.65 1.97
N ASN A 17 18.87 -7.80 1.33
CA ASN A 17 19.37 -6.93 0.28
C ASN A 17 19.07 -7.42 -1.15
N ALA A 18 18.40 -8.56 -1.32
CA ALA A 18 18.19 -9.13 -2.65
C ALA A 18 17.04 -8.48 -3.44
N GLY A 19 16.20 -7.63 -2.84
CA GLY A 19 14.99 -7.12 -3.49
C GLY A 19 13.86 -8.15 -3.51
N THR A 20 12.67 -7.74 -3.95
CA THR A 20 11.45 -8.58 -3.85
C THR A 20 11.34 -9.61 -4.96
N PRO A 21 10.54 -10.69 -4.80
CA PRO A 21 10.27 -11.64 -5.87
C PRO A 21 9.73 -10.97 -7.13
N LEU A 22 8.90 -9.93 -6.99
CA LEU A 22 8.36 -9.17 -8.11
C LEU A 22 9.45 -8.38 -8.85
N MET A 23 10.42 -7.78 -8.13
CA MET A 23 11.57 -7.13 -8.75
C MET A 23 12.37 -8.13 -9.61
N TRP A 24 12.69 -9.31 -9.08
CA TRP A 24 13.40 -10.35 -9.82
C TRP A 24 12.60 -10.89 -11.00
N ALA A 25 11.31 -11.16 -10.81
CA ALA A 25 10.42 -11.59 -11.87
C ALA A 25 10.41 -10.57 -13.01
N SER A 26 10.39 -9.28 -12.68
CA SER A 26 10.47 -8.19 -13.65
C SER A 26 11.83 -8.13 -14.36
N MET A 27 12.94 -8.24 -13.63
CA MET A 27 14.29 -8.25 -14.21
C MET A 27 14.50 -9.44 -15.15
N LEU A 28 14.09 -10.65 -14.74
CA LEU A 28 14.17 -11.85 -15.56
C LEU A 28 13.27 -11.77 -16.79
N HIS A 29 12.06 -11.23 -16.63
CA HIS A 29 11.16 -10.99 -17.75
C HIS A 29 11.78 -10.03 -18.77
N LEU A 30 12.33 -8.90 -18.32
CA LEU A 30 13.02 -7.94 -19.18
C LEU A 30 14.26 -8.54 -19.85
N ALA A 31 15.08 -9.29 -19.12
CA ALA A 31 16.34 -9.81 -19.65
C ALA A 31 16.16 -10.97 -20.64
N ILE A 32 15.30 -11.94 -20.32
CA ILE A 32 15.19 -13.21 -21.07
C ILE A 32 13.72 -13.55 -21.39
N GLY A 33 12.79 -13.23 -20.49
CA GLY A 33 11.38 -13.59 -20.64
C GLY A 33 10.76 -13.07 -21.94
N ASN A 34 11.03 -11.81 -22.31
CA ASN A 34 10.56 -11.22 -23.58
C ASN A 34 11.02 -12.02 -24.81
N ALA A 35 12.26 -12.52 -24.81
CA ALA A 35 12.77 -13.35 -25.90
C ALA A 35 12.04 -14.70 -25.95
N ILE A 36 11.77 -15.33 -24.80
CA ILE A 36 11.04 -16.59 -24.71
C ILE A 36 9.60 -16.40 -25.22
N ILE A 37 8.92 -15.34 -24.78
CA ILE A 37 7.56 -15.01 -25.22
C ILE A 37 7.54 -14.77 -26.73
N GLY A 38 8.45 -13.95 -27.26
CA GLY A 38 8.54 -13.70 -28.70
C GLY A 38 8.82 -14.96 -29.54
N ILE A 39 9.58 -15.92 -29.01
CA ILE A 39 9.77 -17.24 -29.65
C ILE A 39 8.44 -18.02 -29.69
N LEU A 40 7.75 -18.11 -28.55
CA LEU A 40 6.47 -18.84 -28.45
C LEU A 40 5.42 -18.23 -29.37
N GLU A 41 5.27 -16.92 -29.32
CA GLU A 41 4.35 -16.17 -30.18
C GLU A 41 4.72 -16.30 -31.66
N GLY A 42 6.02 -16.26 -31.99
CA GLY A 42 6.50 -16.43 -33.37
C GLY A 42 6.22 -17.82 -33.92
N LEU A 43 6.33 -18.85 -33.09
CA LEU A 43 5.96 -20.22 -33.42
C LEU A 43 4.45 -20.38 -33.60
N LEU A 44 3.65 -19.79 -32.71
CA LEU A 44 2.19 -19.78 -32.80
C LEU A 44 1.71 -19.06 -34.07
N LEU A 45 2.26 -17.88 -34.36
CA LEU A 45 1.98 -17.12 -35.58
C LEU A 45 2.29 -17.93 -36.82
N ALA A 46 3.47 -18.53 -36.90
CA ALA A 46 3.89 -19.33 -38.04
C ALA A 46 3.03 -20.58 -38.22
N TRP A 47 2.61 -21.21 -37.13
CA TRP A 47 1.72 -22.38 -37.16
C TRP A 47 0.30 -22.02 -37.62
N MET A 48 -0.34 -21.03 -36.99
CA MET A 48 -1.74 -20.65 -37.29
C MET A 48 -1.88 -19.99 -38.67
N PHE A 49 -0.90 -19.18 -39.06
CA PHE A 49 -0.98 -18.35 -40.27
C PHE A 49 -0.04 -18.82 -41.39
N LYS A 50 0.62 -19.98 -41.24
CA LYS A 50 1.46 -20.62 -42.26
C LYS A 50 2.50 -19.68 -42.87
N CYS A 51 3.18 -18.88 -42.04
CA CYS A 51 4.23 -17.96 -42.46
C CYS A 51 5.64 -18.49 -42.11
N SER A 52 6.68 -17.74 -42.48
CA SER A 52 8.07 -18.14 -42.19
C SER A 52 8.36 -18.11 -40.69
N LYS A 53 8.64 -19.28 -40.11
CA LYS A 53 8.98 -19.44 -38.68
C LYS A 53 10.11 -18.52 -38.24
N ARG A 54 11.23 -18.53 -38.96
CA ARG A 54 12.42 -17.72 -38.62
C ARG A 54 12.10 -16.23 -38.61
N LYS A 55 11.36 -15.75 -39.62
CA LYS A 55 10.97 -14.35 -39.71
C LYS A 55 10.03 -13.97 -38.57
N ALA A 56 8.99 -14.77 -38.33
CA ALA A 56 8.02 -14.54 -37.26
C ALA A 56 8.69 -14.46 -35.88
N ILE A 57 9.55 -15.42 -35.55
CA ILE A 57 10.28 -15.45 -34.28
C ILE A 57 11.14 -14.21 -34.10
N LEU A 58 12.01 -13.88 -35.07
CA LEU A 58 12.90 -12.71 -34.93
C LEU A 58 12.11 -11.41 -34.81
N THR A 59 11.02 -11.27 -35.58
CA THR A 59 10.17 -10.08 -35.52
C THR A 59 9.45 -9.95 -34.19
N LEU A 60 8.90 -11.04 -33.64
CA LEU A 60 8.15 -10.97 -32.37
C LEU A 60 9.04 -10.90 -31.13
N ILE A 61 10.28 -11.39 -31.18
CA ILE A 61 11.27 -11.06 -30.14
C ILE A 61 11.46 -9.54 -30.08
N VAL A 62 11.72 -8.89 -31.23
CA VAL A 62 11.90 -7.44 -31.27
C VAL A 62 10.63 -6.71 -30.82
N ALA A 63 9.45 -7.19 -31.21
CA ALA A 63 8.17 -6.61 -30.81
C ALA A 63 7.98 -6.63 -29.28
N ASN A 64 8.24 -7.76 -28.63
CA ASN A 64 8.10 -7.92 -27.17
C ASN A 64 9.04 -6.99 -26.39
N TYR A 65 10.30 -6.86 -26.82
CA TYR A 65 11.17 -5.86 -26.21
C TYR A 65 10.64 -4.45 -26.44
N ALA A 66 10.29 -4.10 -27.69
CA ALA A 66 9.78 -2.76 -28.00
C ALA A 66 8.55 -2.40 -27.15
N SER A 67 7.61 -3.33 -26.98
CA SER A 67 6.42 -3.14 -26.15
C SER A 67 6.74 -3.07 -24.66
N ALA A 68 7.68 -3.87 -24.14
CA ALA A 68 8.11 -3.78 -22.74
C ALA A 68 8.77 -2.43 -22.41
N TRP A 69 9.67 -1.94 -23.29
CA TRP A 69 10.31 -0.63 -23.12
C TRP A 69 9.30 0.52 -23.21
N ALA A 70 8.42 0.50 -24.21
CA ALA A 70 7.37 1.50 -24.35
C ALA A 70 6.39 1.45 -23.17
N GLY A 71 5.96 0.26 -22.76
CA GLY A 71 5.12 0.06 -21.57
C GLY A 71 5.77 0.63 -20.31
N GLY A 72 7.04 0.36 -20.06
CA GLY A 72 7.78 0.93 -18.93
C GLY A 72 7.79 2.46 -18.94
N LEU A 73 8.00 3.08 -20.10
CA LEU A 73 8.02 4.54 -20.23
C LEU A 73 6.64 5.19 -20.08
N PHE A 74 5.58 4.59 -20.63
CA PHE A 74 4.26 5.22 -20.65
C PHE A 74 3.36 4.83 -19.47
N VAL A 75 3.43 3.58 -19.01
CA VAL A 75 2.50 3.02 -18.03
C VAL A 75 2.99 3.28 -16.61
N VAL A 76 4.26 2.96 -16.30
CA VAL A 76 4.76 3.00 -14.91
C VAL A 76 4.82 4.44 -14.38
N GLY A 77 5.31 5.39 -15.17
CA GLY A 77 5.47 6.79 -14.73
C GLY A 77 4.15 7.54 -14.51
N TYR A 78 3.14 7.30 -15.35
CA TYR A 78 1.87 8.03 -15.24
C TYR A 78 0.89 7.39 -14.26
N LEU A 79 0.87 6.06 -14.19
CA LEU A 79 -0.19 5.36 -13.48
C LEU A 79 0.07 5.25 -11.98
N ALA A 80 1.34 5.20 -11.57
CA ALA A 80 1.72 5.28 -10.16
C ALA A 80 1.32 6.61 -9.50
N ALA A 81 1.10 7.67 -10.30
CA ALA A 81 0.71 8.99 -9.82
C ALA A 81 -0.81 9.19 -9.69
N LEU A 82 -1.62 8.16 -9.98
CA LEU A 82 -3.08 8.30 -9.90
C LEU A 82 -3.54 8.38 -8.43
N PRO A 83 -4.17 9.48 -8.00
CA PRO A 83 -4.41 9.78 -6.58
C PRO A 83 -5.49 8.92 -5.91
N ASP A 84 -6.21 8.10 -6.67
CA ASP A 84 -7.47 7.45 -6.26
C ASP A 84 -7.38 5.92 -6.13
N ILE A 85 -6.17 5.36 -6.07
CA ILE A 85 -6.00 3.94 -5.78
C ILE A 85 -6.06 3.75 -4.26
N THR A 86 -7.17 3.19 -3.78
CA THR A 86 -7.43 2.94 -2.36
C THR A 86 -7.78 1.48 -2.11
N ILE A 87 -7.85 1.05 -0.84
CA ILE A 87 -8.30 -0.30 -0.49
C ILE A 87 -9.69 -0.65 -1.10
N HIS A 88 -10.55 0.34 -1.33
CA HIS A 88 -11.88 0.16 -1.94
C HIS A 88 -11.84 0.03 -3.46
N THR A 89 -10.91 0.72 -4.12
CA THR A 89 -10.87 0.85 -5.58
C THR A 89 -9.77 0.02 -6.23
N LEU A 90 -8.89 -0.60 -5.43
CA LEU A 90 -7.71 -1.33 -5.88
C LEU A 90 -8.02 -2.43 -6.89
N GLN A 91 -9.06 -3.25 -6.63
CA GLN A 91 -9.45 -4.34 -7.53
C GLN A 91 -9.94 -3.82 -8.89
N TYR A 92 -10.70 -2.71 -8.89
CA TYR A 92 -11.14 -2.07 -10.11
C TYR A 92 -9.94 -1.53 -10.89
N TRP A 93 -9.04 -0.80 -10.23
CA TRP A 93 -7.82 -0.29 -10.86
C TRP A 93 -6.92 -1.41 -11.37
N PHE A 94 -6.79 -2.54 -10.66
CA PHE A 94 -6.10 -3.73 -11.14
C PHE A 94 -6.62 -4.19 -12.50
N LEU A 95 -7.94 -4.32 -12.64
CA LEU A 95 -8.55 -4.71 -13.91
C LEU A 95 -8.31 -3.66 -15.00
N VAL A 96 -8.46 -2.38 -14.69
CA VAL A 96 -8.18 -1.27 -15.62
C VAL A 96 -6.73 -1.35 -16.12
N PHE A 97 -5.76 -1.57 -15.23
CA PHE A 97 -4.35 -1.68 -15.61
C PHE A 97 -4.07 -2.87 -16.51
N VAL A 98 -4.62 -4.04 -16.21
CA VAL A 98 -4.47 -5.22 -17.06
C VAL A 98 -5.04 -4.96 -18.45
N ILE A 99 -6.22 -4.34 -18.56
CA ILE A 99 -6.86 -4.03 -19.84
C ILE A 99 -6.04 -2.99 -20.62
N VAL A 100 -5.64 -1.88 -19.97
CA VAL A 100 -4.87 -0.81 -20.62
C VAL A 100 -3.52 -1.32 -21.09
N ALA A 101 -2.79 -2.05 -20.24
CA ALA A 101 -1.50 -2.64 -20.61
C ALA A 101 -1.65 -3.59 -21.81
N PHE A 102 -2.67 -4.46 -21.79
CA PHE A 102 -2.96 -5.36 -22.91
C PHE A 102 -3.22 -4.58 -24.21
N ILE A 103 -4.12 -3.57 -24.19
CA ILE A 103 -4.44 -2.76 -25.37
C ILE A 103 -3.20 -2.03 -25.91
N VAL A 104 -2.42 -1.41 -25.02
CA VAL A 104 -1.17 -0.71 -25.38
C VAL A 104 -0.20 -1.66 -26.06
N THR A 105 -0.02 -2.88 -25.53
CA THR A 105 0.79 -3.91 -26.20
C THR A 105 0.25 -4.27 -27.58
N LEU A 106 -1.06 -4.50 -27.73
CA LEU A 106 -1.65 -4.81 -29.04
C LEU A 106 -1.33 -3.70 -30.07
N LEU A 107 -1.45 -2.43 -29.67
CA LEU A 107 -1.22 -1.28 -30.56
C LEU A 107 0.26 -1.17 -30.96
N ILE A 108 1.18 -1.33 -30.01
CA ILE A 108 2.62 -1.25 -30.26
C ILE A 108 3.09 -2.41 -31.14
N GLU A 109 2.57 -3.61 -30.91
CA GLU A 109 3.04 -4.83 -31.58
C GLU A 109 2.37 -5.10 -32.93
N LEU A 110 1.18 -4.55 -33.18
CA LEU A 110 0.47 -4.69 -34.46
C LEU A 110 1.34 -4.46 -35.71
N PRO A 111 2.19 -3.40 -35.83
CA PRO A 111 3.06 -3.22 -37.00
C PRO A 111 4.05 -4.37 -37.20
N PHE A 112 4.50 -5.02 -36.14
CA PHE A 112 5.41 -6.17 -36.20
C PHE A 112 4.70 -7.43 -36.71
N PHE A 113 3.48 -7.69 -36.21
CA PHE A 113 2.63 -8.77 -36.74
C PHE A 113 2.33 -8.56 -38.22
N TRP A 114 1.99 -7.34 -38.63
CA TRP A 114 1.80 -7.01 -40.04
C TRP A 114 3.07 -7.23 -40.86
N PHE A 115 4.24 -6.80 -40.37
CA PHE A 115 5.52 -7.02 -41.04
C PHE A 115 5.85 -8.50 -41.22
N ALA A 116 5.61 -9.33 -40.19
CA ALA A 116 5.80 -10.77 -40.24
C ALA A 116 4.91 -11.42 -41.31
N LEU A 117 3.65 -10.99 -41.42
CA LEU A 117 2.63 -11.52 -42.35
C LEU A 117 2.62 -10.87 -43.75
N ARG A 118 3.38 -9.80 -43.97
CA ARG A 118 3.39 -8.97 -45.21
C ARG A 118 3.42 -9.74 -46.54
N PRO A 119 4.13 -10.88 -46.71
CA PRO A 119 4.17 -11.60 -47.99
C PRO A 119 2.83 -12.20 -48.44
N GLN A 120 1.80 -12.20 -47.59
CA GLN A 120 0.53 -12.85 -47.86
C GLN A 120 -0.54 -11.83 -48.27
N ASN A 121 -1.47 -12.24 -49.16
CA ASN A 121 -2.67 -11.47 -49.46
C ASN A 121 -3.48 -11.22 -48.18
N TYR A 122 -4.05 -10.02 -48.03
CA TYR A 122 -4.82 -9.58 -46.85
C TYR A 122 -4.03 -9.53 -45.52
N SER A 123 -2.73 -9.24 -45.58
CA SER A 123 -1.83 -9.21 -44.41
C SER A 123 -2.32 -8.34 -43.25
N TRP A 124 -2.99 -7.21 -43.50
CA TRP A 124 -3.50 -6.33 -42.43
C TRP A 124 -4.66 -6.97 -41.65
N ARG A 125 -5.64 -7.59 -42.33
CA ARG A 125 -6.77 -8.26 -41.66
C ARG A 125 -6.28 -9.41 -40.80
N ARG A 126 -5.32 -10.15 -41.33
CA ARG A 126 -4.69 -11.27 -40.64
C ARG A 126 -3.91 -10.80 -39.42
N ALA A 127 -3.18 -9.67 -39.51
CA ALA A 127 -2.51 -9.08 -38.36
C ALA A 127 -3.51 -8.66 -37.27
N LEU A 128 -4.60 -7.96 -37.61
CA LEU A 128 -5.63 -7.56 -36.65
C LEU A 128 -6.28 -8.74 -35.92
N VAL A 129 -6.37 -9.91 -36.54
CA VAL A 129 -6.87 -11.14 -35.89
C VAL A 129 -5.75 -11.84 -35.12
N ALA A 130 -4.55 -11.93 -35.70
CA ALA A 130 -3.42 -12.65 -35.11
C ALA A 130 -2.96 -12.03 -33.79
N THR A 131 -2.83 -10.71 -33.74
CA THR A 131 -2.32 -9.96 -32.59
C THR A 131 -3.12 -10.25 -31.31
N PRO A 132 -4.46 -10.02 -31.24
CA PRO A 132 -5.22 -10.31 -30.03
C PRO A 132 -5.30 -11.80 -29.69
N VAL A 133 -5.33 -12.70 -30.68
CA VAL A 133 -5.40 -14.15 -30.42
C VAL A 133 -4.10 -14.67 -29.81
N ILE A 134 -2.96 -14.27 -30.37
CA ILE A 134 -1.65 -14.74 -29.89
C ILE A 134 -1.32 -14.11 -28.54
N HIS A 135 -1.57 -12.80 -28.38
CA HIS A 135 -1.40 -12.16 -27.08
C HIS A 135 -2.38 -12.70 -26.04
N GLY A 136 -3.62 -13.07 -26.40
CA GLY A 136 -4.54 -13.71 -25.47
C GLY A 136 -3.98 -15.00 -24.85
N ILE A 137 -3.14 -15.74 -25.58
CA ILE A 137 -2.48 -16.95 -25.08
C ILE A 137 -1.25 -16.60 -24.24
N SER A 138 -0.36 -15.73 -24.76
CA SER A 138 0.89 -15.40 -24.06
C SER A 138 0.66 -14.58 -22.79
N TYR A 139 -0.33 -13.69 -22.78
CA TYR A 139 -0.68 -12.90 -21.60
C TYR A 139 -1.23 -13.73 -20.46
N VAL A 140 -1.90 -14.86 -20.71
CA VAL A 140 -2.32 -15.77 -19.63
C VAL A 140 -1.10 -16.32 -18.90
N LEU A 141 -0.05 -16.69 -19.65
CA LEU A 141 1.22 -17.15 -19.07
C LEU A 141 1.92 -16.03 -18.31
N LEU A 142 1.96 -14.83 -18.89
CA LEU A 142 2.58 -13.66 -18.27
C LEU A 142 1.86 -13.23 -16.99
N PHE A 143 0.52 -13.22 -17.03
CA PHE A 143 -0.32 -12.95 -15.88
C PHE A 143 -0.04 -13.95 -14.77
N GLY A 144 -0.03 -15.26 -15.08
CA GLY A 144 0.30 -16.30 -14.11
C GLY A 144 1.68 -16.12 -13.49
N TRP A 145 2.70 -15.80 -14.31
CA TRP A 145 4.06 -15.51 -13.85
C TRP A 145 4.09 -14.37 -12.83
N TYR A 146 3.51 -13.22 -13.17
CA TYR A 146 3.49 -12.06 -12.29
C TYR A 146 2.62 -12.28 -11.05
N TRP A 147 1.48 -12.95 -11.19
CA TRP A 147 0.60 -13.27 -10.08
C TRP A 147 1.30 -14.13 -9.02
N MET A 148 2.10 -15.12 -9.44
CA MET A 148 2.89 -15.94 -8.51
C MET A 148 4.02 -15.17 -7.82
N ALA A 149 4.55 -14.13 -8.45
CA ALA A 149 5.60 -13.29 -7.88
C ALA A 149 5.08 -12.13 -7.01
N SER A 150 3.77 -11.90 -7.02
CA SER A 150 3.11 -10.78 -6.35
C SER A 150 2.64 -11.11 -4.93
N GLY A 151 2.70 -10.10 -4.05
CA GLY A 151 2.00 -10.13 -2.77
C GLY A 151 0.53 -9.75 -2.98
N THR A 152 -0.40 -10.70 -2.87
CA THR A 152 -1.82 -10.48 -3.19
C THR A 152 -2.77 -10.74 -2.00
N SER A 153 -2.23 -11.11 -0.84
CA SER A 153 -3.04 -11.50 0.32
C SER A 153 -3.92 -10.37 0.85
N MET A 154 -3.51 -9.10 0.74
CA MET A 154 -4.37 -7.98 1.10
C MET A 154 -5.62 -7.86 0.22
N ILE A 155 -5.53 -8.19 -1.08
CA ILE A 155 -6.70 -8.12 -1.98
C ILE A 155 -7.59 -9.35 -1.83
N THR A 156 -6.97 -10.51 -1.61
CA THR A 156 -7.65 -11.80 -1.75
C THR A 156 -8.16 -12.37 -0.43
N ARG A 157 -7.62 -11.91 0.70
CA ARG A 157 -7.93 -12.46 2.03
C ARG A 157 -8.46 -11.41 3.01
N LEU A 158 -8.36 -10.12 2.72
CA LEU A 158 -8.98 -9.09 3.54
C LEU A 158 -10.35 -8.72 3.00
N GLU A 159 -11.33 -8.70 3.89
CA GLU A 159 -12.63 -8.09 3.69
C GLU A 159 -12.54 -6.60 3.99
N VAL A 160 -12.84 -5.77 3.00
CA VAL A 160 -12.91 -4.32 3.18
C VAL A 160 -14.28 -3.98 3.75
N VAL A 161 -14.31 -3.48 4.98
CA VAL A 161 -15.53 -3.14 5.73
C VAL A 161 -15.59 -1.64 6.02
N PRO A 162 -16.79 -1.06 6.20
CA PRO A 162 -16.92 0.30 6.70
C PRO A 162 -16.47 0.39 8.17
N MET A 163 -16.14 1.59 8.62
CA MET A 163 -15.58 1.82 9.96
C MET A 163 -16.53 1.49 11.12
N ASP A 164 -17.85 1.62 10.91
CA ASP A 164 -18.89 1.31 11.90
C ASP A 164 -19.03 -0.19 12.18
N GLU A 165 -18.54 -1.06 11.28
CA GLU A 165 -18.46 -2.50 11.50
C GLU A 165 -17.23 -2.91 12.34
N MET A 166 -16.28 -2.00 12.57
CA MET A 166 -15.09 -2.24 13.40
C MET A 166 -15.45 -1.99 14.87
N ALA A 167 -15.71 -3.07 15.63
CA ALA A 167 -16.12 -3.01 17.03
C ALA A 167 -14.93 -2.72 17.97
N ILE A 168 -14.56 -1.45 18.09
CA ILE A 168 -13.48 -1.00 18.98
C ILE A 168 -14.04 -0.82 20.40
N SER A 169 -13.42 -1.46 21.39
CA SER A 169 -13.93 -1.49 22.76
C SER A 169 -13.50 -0.32 23.64
N GLU A 170 -12.42 0.38 23.27
CA GLU A 170 -11.82 1.45 24.07
C GLU A 170 -11.63 2.73 23.23
N PRO A 171 -11.81 3.92 23.81
CA PRO A 171 -11.59 5.18 23.11
C PRO A 171 -10.09 5.40 22.87
N HIS A 172 -9.74 5.72 21.63
CA HIS A 172 -8.38 6.04 21.22
C HIS A 172 -8.39 7.28 20.33
N LEU A 173 -7.32 8.07 20.41
CA LEU A 173 -7.08 9.22 19.55
C LEU A 173 -6.09 8.84 18.45
N LEU A 174 -6.37 9.29 17.23
CA LEU A 174 -5.47 9.22 16.09
C LEU A 174 -4.92 10.60 15.79
N TYR A 175 -3.60 10.72 15.76
CA TYR A 175 -2.86 11.88 15.29
C TYR A 175 -2.16 11.53 13.98
N PHE A 176 -2.21 12.41 12.99
CA PHE A 176 -1.57 12.14 11.70
C PHE A 176 -1.30 13.44 10.93
N ILE A 177 -0.37 13.38 9.98
CA ILE A 177 -0.11 14.48 9.06
C ILE A 177 -1.13 14.41 7.92
N SER A 178 -1.78 15.53 7.62
CA SER A 178 -2.65 15.70 6.44
C SER A 178 -1.99 15.23 5.15
N ARG A 179 -2.81 14.86 4.15
CA ARG A 179 -2.34 14.39 2.83
C ARG A 179 -1.43 15.42 2.15
N GLU A 180 -1.77 16.69 2.28
CA GLU A 180 -1.05 17.83 1.72
C GLU A 180 0.23 18.16 2.49
N GLY A 181 0.39 17.61 3.70
CA GLY A 181 1.56 17.84 4.54
C GLY A 181 1.58 19.21 5.21
N ASN A 182 0.44 19.91 5.30
CA ASN A 182 0.38 21.28 5.81
C ASN A 182 -0.07 21.39 7.28
N GLN A 183 -0.63 20.31 7.83
CA GLN A 183 -1.22 20.27 9.17
C GLN A 183 -1.06 18.90 9.85
N VAL A 184 -0.94 18.90 11.18
CA VAL A 184 -1.26 17.73 12.02
C VAL A 184 -2.74 17.77 12.36
N LEU A 185 -3.41 16.65 12.11
CA LEU A 185 -4.82 16.41 12.39
C LEU A 185 -4.98 15.43 13.56
N ARG A 186 -6.10 15.55 14.27
CA ARG A 186 -6.54 14.67 15.35
C ARG A 186 -7.96 14.17 15.07
N MET A 187 -8.25 12.91 15.37
CA MET A 187 -9.62 12.39 15.41
C MET A 187 -9.80 11.29 16.46
N ASP A 188 -11.03 11.06 16.91
CA ASP A 188 -11.38 9.91 17.74
C ASP A 188 -11.57 8.66 16.87
N ILE A 189 -10.86 7.58 17.19
CA ILE A 189 -10.99 6.30 16.50
C ILE A 189 -12.32 5.66 16.95
N GLY A 190 -13.25 5.53 16.02
CA GLY A 190 -14.60 5.00 16.26
C GLY A 190 -15.69 6.07 16.22
N ASP A 191 -15.33 7.35 16.20
CA ASP A 191 -16.26 8.42 15.86
C ASP A 191 -16.18 8.73 14.35
N SER A 192 -17.33 9.05 13.75
CA SER A 192 -17.44 9.48 12.35
C SER A 192 -17.20 10.98 12.18
N SER A 193 -16.79 11.67 13.24
CA SER A 193 -16.42 13.08 13.22
C SER A 193 -15.24 13.35 12.29
N ALA A 194 -15.29 14.51 11.61
CA ALA A 194 -14.20 14.95 10.75
C ALA A 194 -12.91 15.21 11.57
N PRO A 195 -11.72 14.91 11.02
CA PRO A 195 -10.46 15.25 11.66
C PRO A 195 -10.33 16.75 11.95
N GLN A 196 -9.79 17.07 13.12
CA GLN A 196 -9.59 18.44 13.60
C GLN A 196 -8.11 18.83 13.49
N PRO A 197 -7.79 20.02 12.94
CA PRO A 197 -6.41 20.50 12.91
C PRO A 197 -5.94 20.89 14.32
N ILE A 198 -4.73 20.46 14.69
CA ILE A 198 -4.13 20.78 15.99
C ILE A 198 -2.82 21.58 15.86
N SER A 199 -2.17 21.57 14.69
CA SER A 199 -0.93 22.30 14.44
C SER A 199 -0.71 22.47 12.94
N GLU A 200 -0.10 23.59 12.54
CA GLU A 200 0.36 23.84 11.17
C GLU A 200 1.84 23.44 11.02
N LEU A 201 2.21 22.87 9.87
CA LEU A 201 3.58 22.43 9.60
C LEU A 201 3.84 22.32 8.09
N THR A 202 5.09 22.12 7.70
CA THR A 202 5.47 21.90 6.29
C THR A 202 6.17 20.56 6.14
N ALA A 203 5.42 19.51 5.82
CA ALA A 203 5.86 18.12 5.69
C ALA A 203 5.45 17.56 4.35
N HIS A 204 6.06 18.06 3.27
CA HIS A 204 5.74 17.60 1.92
C HIS A 204 6.50 16.32 1.52
N HIS A 205 7.53 15.91 2.27
CA HIS A 205 8.32 14.75 1.91
C HIS A 205 7.60 13.46 2.30
N ARG A 206 7.62 12.44 1.42
CA ARG A 206 6.86 11.19 1.62
C ARG A 206 7.20 10.43 2.91
N ASN A 207 8.42 10.63 3.44
CA ASN A 207 8.86 9.96 4.66
C ASN A 207 8.57 10.77 5.93
N ASP A 208 8.08 12.00 5.82
CA ASP A 208 7.74 12.79 7.01
C ASP A 208 6.69 12.07 7.84
N ARG A 209 6.92 12.01 9.15
CA ARG A 209 6.07 11.22 10.06
C ARG A 209 6.04 11.80 11.46
N LEU A 210 4.99 11.45 12.19
CA LEU A 210 4.93 11.68 13.62
C LEU A 210 5.65 10.57 14.38
N PHE A 211 6.13 10.90 15.57
CA PHE A 211 6.65 9.93 16.54
C PHE A 211 6.47 10.46 17.95
N VAL A 212 6.72 9.60 18.94
CA VAL A 212 6.45 9.87 20.34
C VAL A 212 7.73 9.74 21.17
N ARG A 213 7.89 10.63 22.14
CA ARG A 213 8.92 10.50 23.19
C ARG A 213 8.30 10.41 24.57
N PRO A 214 8.77 9.46 25.42
CA PRO A 214 8.41 9.46 26.83
C PRO A 214 9.05 10.67 27.54
N ARG A 215 8.38 11.17 28.57
CA ARG A 215 8.91 12.19 29.49
C ARG A 215 9.54 11.52 30.71
N ASP A 216 10.46 12.23 31.38
CA ASP A 216 11.16 11.72 32.58
C ASP A 216 10.21 11.43 33.75
N GLU A 217 9.18 12.25 33.95
CA GLU A 217 8.25 12.12 35.08
C GLU A 217 7.07 11.19 34.76
N SER A 218 6.28 11.57 33.75
CA SER A 218 5.13 10.81 33.23
C SER A 218 4.62 11.46 31.95
N GLY A 219 3.89 10.68 31.15
CA GLY A 219 3.27 11.15 29.91
C GLY A 219 4.20 11.12 28.71
N PHE A 220 3.68 11.63 27.60
CA PHE A 220 4.30 11.53 26.29
C PHE A 220 4.23 12.86 25.56
N ASP A 221 5.30 13.22 24.85
CA ASP A 221 5.33 14.36 23.93
C ASP A 221 5.19 13.85 22.48
N LEU A 222 4.44 14.58 21.65
CA LEU A 222 4.27 14.29 20.22
C LEU A 222 5.25 15.12 19.41
N PHE A 223 6.02 14.47 18.56
CA PHE A 223 6.98 15.10 17.67
C PHE A 223 6.66 14.81 16.20
N VAL A 224 7.19 15.66 15.32
CA VAL A 224 7.28 15.41 13.89
C VAL A 224 8.74 15.26 13.49
N TYR A 225 8.97 14.33 12.57
CA TYR A 225 10.23 14.10 11.90
C TYR A 225 10.12 14.60 10.47
N LEU A 226 10.93 15.60 10.12
CA LEU A 226 10.96 16.21 8.79
C LEU A 226 12.24 15.80 8.07
N ASP A 227 12.06 15.08 6.97
CA ASP A 227 13.11 14.66 6.06
C ASP A 227 13.41 15.76 5.04
N SER A 228 14.63 15.77 4.50
CA SER A 228 15.02 16.76 3.48
C SER A 228 15.40 16.07 2.18
N GLU A 229 14.90 16.59 1.06
CA GLU A 229 15.12 15.99 -0.27
C GLU A 229 16.60 15.86 -0.66
N ASP A 230 17.46 16.75 -0.12
CA ASP A 230 18.89 16.83 -0.46
C ASP A 230 19.81 15.98 0.44
N GLY A 231 19.25 15.12 1.31
CA GLY A 231 20.04 14.40 2.32
C GLY A 231 20.68 15.35 3.36
N GLY A 232 20.07 16.52 3.55
CA GLY A 232 20.37 17.43 4.64
C GLY A 232 19.96 16.88 6.00
N ALA A 233 20.24 17.66 7.05
CA ALA A 233 19.96 17.25 8.42
C ALA A 233 18.45 17.09 8.64
N GLU A 234 18.05 15.89 9.05
CA GLU A 234 16.70 15.61 9.50
C GLU A 234 16.35 16.53 10.67
N THR A 235 15.16 17.15 10.60
CA THR A 235 14.72 18.13 11.60
C THR A 235 13.58 17.56 12.42
N GLU A 236 13.76 17.56 13.73
CA GLU A 236 12.72 17.19 14.68
C GLU A 236 12.06 18.45 15.25
N SER A 237 10.74 18.44 15.35
CA SER A 237 9.98 19.51 16.00
C SER A 237 8.92 18.94 16.92
N ARG A 238 8.75 19.53 18.10
CA ARG A 238 7.69 19.13 19.04
C ARG A 238 6.37 19.77 18.61
N ILE A 239 5.33 18.95 18.52
CA ILE A 239 3.97 19.37 18.13
C ILE A 239 3.09 19.58 19.36
N LEU A 240 3.07 18.61 20.29
CA LEU A 240 2.32 18.70 21.54
C LEU A 240 3.17 18.22 22.71
N GLU A 241 3.03 18.89 23.84
CA GLU A 241 3.58 18.47 25.13
C GLU A 241 2.55 17.68 25.92
N ASP A 242 2.99 16.64 26.62
CA ASP A 242 2.16 15.81 27.53
C ASP A 242 0.77 15.50 26.94
N PHE A 243 0.75 15.00 25.70
CA PHE A 243 -0.49 14.88 24.94
C PHE A 243 -1.31 13.63 25.32
N SER A 244 -0.68 12.66 26.01
CA SER A 244 -1.23 11.34 26.24
C SER A 244 -0.67 10.66 27.49
N GLU A 245 -1.49 9.81 28.12
CA GLU A 245 -1.07 8.89 29.19
C GLU A 245 -0.44 7.59 28.66
N GLN A 246 -0.78 7.17 27.43
CA GLN A 246 -0.23 5.99 26.78
C GLN A 246 -0.10 6.23 25.28
N ALA A 247 1.08 5.98 24.73
CA ALA A 247 1.36 6.12 23.32
C ALA A 247 2.45 5.13 22.87
N PRO A 248 2.45 4.73 21.60
CA PRO A 248 3.43 3.81 21.05
C PRO A 248 4.79 4.50 20.98
N VAL A 249 5.75 3.98 21.73
CA VAL A 249 7.16 4.38 21.61
C VAL A 249 7.83 3.42 20.63
N GLU A 250 8.67 3.96 19.74
CA GLU A 250 9.47 3.13 18.83
C GLU A 250 10.29 2.11 19.61
N TRP A 251 10.31 0.86 19.13
CA TRP A 251 10.89 -0.27 19.86
C TRP A 251 12.35 -0.01 20.28
N ARG A 252 13.18 0.64 19.44
CA ARG A 252 14.56 0.99 19.81
C ARG A 252 14.66 2.00 20.94
N ILE A 253 13.72 2.94 21.00
CA ILE A 253 13.65 3.92 22.10
C ILE A 253 13.13 3.22 23.36
N ALA A 254 12.07 2.41 23.22
CA ALA A 254 11.48 1.66 24.32
C ALA A 254 12.47 0.67 24.97
N GLU A 255 13.34 0.04 24.19
CA GLU A 255 14.37 -0.89 24.65
C GLU A 255 15.68 -0.19 25.08
N GLY A 256 15.76 1.14 25.00
CA GLY A 256 16.95 1.91 25.37
C GLY A 256 18.13 1.72 24.41
N HIS A 257 17.88 1.24 23.19
CA HIS A 257 18.88 1.11 22.14
C HIS A 257 19.21 2.45 21.45
N SER A 258 18.32 3.44 21.56
CA SER A 258 18.51 4.78 21.01
C SER A 258 17.73 5.83 21.80
N GLU A 259 18.28 7.04 21.93
CA GLU A 259 17.54 8.21 22.43
C GLU A 259 16.75 8.93 21.33
N LYS A 260 17.04 8.59 20.06
CA LYS A 260 16.45 9.21 18.87
C LYS A 260 15.65 8.20 18.06
N ALA A 261 14.65 8.72 17.34
CA ALA A 261 13.95 7.94 16.34
C ALA A 261 14.92 7.47 15.25
N GLU A 262 14.64 6.34 14.60
CA GLU A 262 15.50 5.76 13.57
C GLU A 262 15.54 6.55 12.23
N GLY A 263 15.09 7.80 12.24
CA GLY A 263 14.90 8.60 11.04
C GLY A 263 13.48 8.55 10.48
N SER A 264 13.28 9.21 9.34
CA SER A 264 12.00 9.29 8.65
C SER A 264 11.58 7.96 8.01
N TRP A 265 12.58 7.16 7.61
CA TRP A 265 12.40 6.00 6.73
C TRP A 265 12.27 4.65 7.45
N PHE A 266 12.84 4.52 8.65
CA PHE A 266 12.80 3.30 9.46
C PHE A 266 11.58 3.27 10.39
N ASN A 267 10.40 3.05 9.82
CA ASN A 267 9.12 2.96 10.54
C ASN A 267 8.40 1.63 10.29
N PHE A 268 9.18 0.55 10.34
CA PHE A 268 8.76 -0.85 10.22
C PHE A 268 9.45 -1.72 11.28
N GLY A 269 8.99 -2.95 11.47
CA GLY A 269 9.52 -3.87 12.47
C GLY A 269 8.46 -4.29 13.48
N PRO A 270 8.84 -4.64 14.72
CA PRO A 270 7.88 -4.97 15.77
C PRO A 270 6.83 -3.87 15.93
N VAL A 271 5.55 -4.26 15.99
CA VAL A 271 4.44 -3.31 16.15
C VAL A 271 4.27 -3.01 17.64
N PRO A 272 4.45 -1.75 18.09
CA PRO A 272 4.19 -1.38 19.47
C PRO A 272 2.70 -1.53 19.80
N ALA A 273 2.41 -2.01 21.01
CA ALA A 273 1.05 -2.19 21.51
C ALA A 273 0.69 -1.14 22.57
N ILE A 274 -0.55 -0.66 22.52
CA ILE A 274 -1.16 0.15 23.57
C ILE A 274 -2.40 -0.57 24.11
N GLY A 275 -2.53 -0.64 25.43
CA GLY A 275 -3.64 -1.34 26.09
C GLY A 275 -3.25 -2.70 26.69
N PRO A 276 -4.24 -3.58 26.93
CA PRO A 276 -4.02 -4.87 27.58
C PRO A 276 -3.05 -5.77 26.81
N GLN A 277 -2.32 -6.62 27.53
CA GLN A 277 -1.42 -7.59 26.92
C GLN A 277 -2.22 -8.57 26.04
N SER A 278 -1.74 -8.75 24.81
CA SER A 278 -2.27 -9.74 23.86
C SER A 278 -1.33 -10.94 23.72
N ASN A 279 -1.87 -12.06 23.23
CA ASN A 279 -1.06 -13.19 22.77
C ASN A 279 -0.57 -12.99 21.34
N TRP A 280 -1.10 -12.01 20.61
CA TRP A 280 -0.65 -11.69 19.26
C TRP A 280 0.52 -10.72 19.29
N ALA A 281 1.61 -11.12 18.65
CA ALA A 281 2.76 -10.28 18.34
C ALA A 281 2.75 -9.95 16.85
N PHE A 282 2.69 -8.66 16.50
CA PHE A 282 2.68 -8.20 15.13
C PHE A 282 4.02 -7.60 14.69
N ARG A 283 4.32 -7.72 13.41
CA ARG A 283 5.51 -7.14 12.78
C ARG A 283 5.21 -6.67 11.37
N THR A 284 5.69 -5.48 11.02
CA THR A 284 5.70 -4.98 9.64
C THR A 284 7.06 -5.19 9.00
N GLY A 285 7.04 -5.44 7.69
CA GLY A 285 8.22 -5.71 6.90
C GLY A 285 8.78 -4.49 6.21
N PHE A 286 10.03 -4.59 5.78
CA PHE A 286 10.71 -3.52 5.05
C PHE A 286 10.13 -3.34 3.65
N TRP A 287 9.98 -4.44 2.89
CA TRP A 287 9.43 -4.41 1.54
C TRP A 287 7.89 -4.53 1.52
N PRO A 288 7.19 -4.02 0.49
CA PRO A 288 5.74 -4.17 0.36
C PRO A 288 5.25 -5.63 0.40
N THR A 289 6.04 -6.55 -0.16
CA THR A 289 5.75 -8.00 -0.15
C THR A 289 5.86 -8.64 1.24
N GLU A 290 6.66 -8.06 2.13
CA GLU A 290 6.75 -8.52 3.52
C GLU A 290 5.53 -8.07 4.31
N GLY A 291 4.92 -6.94 3.95
CA GLY A 291 3.61 -6.51 4.45
C GLY A 291 3.52 -6.42 5.97
N ILE A 292 2.43 -6.97 6.53
CA ILE A 292 2.23 -7.17 7.97
C ILE A 292 2.04 -8.65 8.27
N SER A 293 2.69 -9.10 9.33
CA SER A 293 2.59 -10.46 9.86
C SER A 293 2.19 -10.43 11.33
N GLY A 294 1.47 -11.45 11.77
CA GLY A 294 1.10 -11.67 13.16
C GLY A 294 1.36 -13.10 13.56
N LYS A 295 1.81 -13.30 14.80
CA LYS A 295 1.95 -14.61 15.40
C LYS A 295 1.27 -14.64 16.76
N ASN A 296 0.39 -15.59 16.97
CA ASN A 296 -0.18 -15.85 18.28
C ASN A 296 0.80 -16.72 19.07
N GLU A 297 1.42 -16.17 20.10
CA GLU A 297 2.45 -16.84 20.91
C GLU A 297 1.91 -18.06 21.67
N LYS A 298 0.60 -18.10 21.92
CA LYS A 298 -0.06 -19.17 22.67
C LYS A 298 -0.51 -20.32 21.76
N THR A 299 -1.14 -20.02 20.61
CA THR A 299 -1.67 -21.04 19.70
C THR A 299 -0.67 -21.43 18.60
N GLY A 300 0.31 -20.58 18.32
CA GLY A 300 1.23 -20.73 17.19
C GLY A 300 0.63 -20.36 15.84
N GLU A 301 -0.59 -19.82 15.80
CA GLU A 301 -1.24 -19.35 14.57
C GLU A 301 -0.49 -18.16 13.99
N GLU A 302 -0.40 -18.13 12.66
CA GLU A 302 0.32 -17.09 11.92
C GLU A 302 -0.58 -16.51 10.83
N VAL A 303 -0.55 -15.19 10.68
CA VAL A 303 -1.26 -14.44 9.64
C VAL A 303 -0.29 -13.55 8.89
N HIS A 304 -0.53 -13.36 7.60
CA HIS A 304 0.31 -12.52 6.74
C HIS A 304 -0.51 -11.86 5.63
N TYR A 305 -0.38 -10.54 5.54
CA TYR A 305 -1.04 -9.71 4.53
C TYR A 305 -0.04 -8.77 3.89
N ALA A 306 0.04 -8.81 2.57
CA ALA A 306 0.92 -7.96 1.77
C ALA A 306 0.23 -7.53 0.48
N LEU A 307 0.68 -6.40 -0.06
CA LEU A 307 0.32 -5.93 -1.38
C LEU A 307 1.56 -5.50 -2.17
N GLU A 308 1.89 -6.31 -3.18
CA GLU A 308 2.91 -5.98 -4.16
C GLU A 308 2.52 -6.52 -5.55
N LEU A 309 2.03 -5.62 -6.39
CA LEU A 309 1.62 -5.84 -7.77
C LEU A 309 2.51 -5.02 -8.72
N PRO A 310 2.59 -5.37 -10.01
CA PRO A 310 3.37 -4.62 -11.00
C PRO A 310 3.09 -3.11 -11.07
N PHE A 311 1.90 -2.67 -10.63
CA PHE A 311 1.46 -1.27 -10.69
C PHE A 311 1.08 -0.68 -9.32
N ALA A 312 1.06 -1.49 -8.25
CA ALA A 312 0.66 -1.04 -6.92
C ALA A 312 1.43 -1.82 -5.86
N ALA A 313 2.22 -1.11 -5.06
CA ALA A 313 2.96 -1.70 -3.96
C ALA A 313 2.77 -0.83 -2.72
N TRP A 314 2.20 -1.39 -1.66
CA TRP A 314 1.92 -0.66 -0.44
C TRP A 314 2.79 -1.18 0.70
N PRO A 315 3.88 -0.47 1.05
CA PRO A 315 4.54 -0.73 2.32
C PRO A 315 3.55 -0.52 3.48
N VAL A 316 3.71 -1.32 4.53
CA VAL A 316 2.96 -1.18 5.78
C VAL A 316 3.86 -0.48 6.78
N ARG A 317 3.44 0.70 7.26
CA ARG A 317 4.26 1.62 8.07
C ARG A 317 3.50 2.18 9.26
N ASN A 318 4.23 2.66 10.26
CA ASN A 318 3.67 3.37 11.42
C ASN A 318 2.55 2.57 12.11
N ALA A 319 2.76 1.26 12.27
CA ALA A 319 1.76 0.38 12.82
C ALA A 319 1.70 0.51 14.35
N THR A 320 0.50 0.44 14.93
CA THR A 320 0.27 0.38 16.38
C THR A 320 -0.85 -0.60 16.65
N GLN A 321 -0.60 -1.58 17.52
CA GLN A 321 -1.61 -2.51 18.02
C GLN A 321 -2.40 -1.85 19.15
N ILE A 322 -3.72 -1.98 19.13
CA ILE A 322 -4.63 -1.46 20.15
C ILE A 322 -5.47 -2.59 20.76
N ALA A 323 -6.28 -2.26 21.76
CA ALA A 323 -7.16 -3.22 22.43
C ALA A 323 -8.04 -4.00 21.42
N GLY A 324 -8.18 -5.31 21.64
CA GLY A 324 -8.92 -6.21 20.74
C GLY A 324 -8.13 -6.65 19.50
N ASP A 325 -6.80 -6.57 19.52
CA ASP A 325 -5.91 -7.02 18.44
C ASP A 325 -6.12 -6.32 17.09
N TYR A 326 -6.72 -5.14 17.14
CA TYR A 326 -6.73 -4.23 16.01
C TYR A 326 -5.36 -3.60 15.85
N VAL A 327 -4.98 -3.35 14.60
CA VAL A 327 -3.76 -2.63 14.25
C VAL A 327 -4.12 -1.43 13.40
N VAL A 328 -3.78 -0.23 13.88
CA VAL A 328 -3.79 0.98 13.07
C VAL A 328 -2.47 1.05 12.31
N THR A 329 -2.52 1.27 11.01
CA THR A 329 -1.31 1.33 10.18
C THR A 329 -1.50 2.26 8.99
N GLN A 330 -0.39 2.74 8.43
CA GLN A 330 -0.36 3.37 7.12
C GLN A 330 -0.07 2.33 6.02
N LEU A 331 -0.87 2.33 4.95
CA LEU A 331 -0.66 1.59 3.72
C LEU A 331 -0.28 2.55 2.59
N GLY A 332 0.85 2.28 1.93
CA GLY A 332 1.35 3.18 0.89
C GLY A 332 1.68 4.57 1.43
N ASP A 333 1.41 5.59 0.64
CA ASP A 333 1.83 6.96 0.97
C ASP A 333 0.84 7.70 1.86
N ASP A 334 -0.45 7.36 1.83
CA ASP A 334 -1.47 8.20 2.46
C ASP A 334 -2.73 7.50 2.99
N GLN A 335 -2.76 6.16 3.10
CA GLN A 335 -3.97 5.47 3.59
C GLN A 335 -3.78 4.98 5.01
N ILE A 336 -4.46 5.61 5.96
CA ILE A 336 -4.45 5.16 7.35
C ILE A 336 -5.62 4.19 7.52
N CYS A 337 -5.31 2.95 7.87
CA CYS A 337 -6.26 1.86 7.95
C CYS A 337 -6.30 1.27 9.35
N LEU A 338 -7.47 0.75 9.74
CA LEU A 338 -7.65 -0.13 10.89
C LEU A 338 -7.77 -1.57 10.37
N MET A 339 -6.97 -2.48 10.91
CA MET A 339 -6.96 -3.89 10.52
C MET A 339 -7.28 -4.78 11.72
N HIS A 340 -8.15 -5.77 11.54
CA HIS A 340 -8.29 -6.89 12.46
C HIS A 340 -7.76 -8.14 11.77
N LEU A 341 -6.51 -8.48 12.07
CA LEU A 341 -5.71 -9.42 11.27
C LEU A 341 -6.22 -10.87 11.40
N GLU A 342 -6.75 -11.24 12.57
CA GLU A 342 -7.30 -12.57 12.83
C GLU A 342 -8.59 -12.82 12.02
N SER A 343 -9.52 -11.85 11.99
CA SER A 343 -10.75 -11.99 11.20
C SER A 343 -10.57 -11.59 9.73
N GLY A 344 -9.38 -11.15 9.32
CA GLY A 344 -9.11 -10.69 7.96
C GLY A 344 -9.95 -9.49 7.55
N ARG A 345 -10.14 -8.49 8.42
CA ARG A 345 -10.93 -7.28 8.13
C ARG A 345 -10.05 -6.04 8.06
N ILE A 346 -10.40 -5.12 7.16
CA ILE A 346 -9.72 -3.83 7.02
C ILE A 346 -10.73 -2.72 6.73
N ALA A 347 -10.52 -1.57 7.36
CA ALA A 347 -11.30 -0.36 7.12
C ALA A 347 -10.38 0.85 6.93
N LEU A 348 -10.78 1.80 6.08
CA LEU A 348 -10.07 3.06 5.87
C LEU A 348 -10.51 4.06 6.94
N LEU A 349 -9.56 4.52 7.77
CA LEU A 349 -9.81 5.51 8.82
C LEU A 349 -9.73 6.94 8.26
N ALA A 350 -8.63 7.25 7.58
CA ALA A 350 -8.31 8.60 7.13
C ALA A 350 -7.32 8.57 5.95
N ARG A 351 -7.17 9.73 5.28
CA ARG A 351 -6.10 9.98 4.31
C ARG A 351 -5.06 10.91 4.90
N GLY A 352 -3.81 10.47 4.91
CA GLY A 352 -2.67 11.16 5.51
C GLY A 352 -1.55 10.19 5.87
N LYS A 353 -0.51 10.67 6.55
CA LYS A 353 0.70 9.89 6.84
C LYS A 353 1.19 10.05 8.27
N GLY A 354 2.06 9.13 8.69
CA GLY A 354 2.65 9.11 10.03
C GLY A 354 1.62 8.99 11.15
N PRO A 355 0.66 8.03 11.11
CA PRO A 355 -0.32 7.88 12.18
C PRO A 355 0.34 7.53 13.52
N ILE A 356 -0.15 8.15 14.59
CA ILE A 356 0.15 7.83 15.99
C ILE A 356 -1.17 7.65 16.72
N VAL A 357 -1.33 6.49 17.36
CA VAL A 357 -2.49 6.22 18.19
C VAL A 357 -2.15 6.48 19.65
N ALA A 358 -3.06 7.08 20.41
CA ALA A 358 -2.83 7.37 21.81
C ALA A 358 -4.09 7.19 22.65
N LYS A 359 -3.93 6.91 23.94
CA LYS A 359 -5.04 6.97 24.89
C LYS A 359 -5.25 8.41 25.36
N PRO A 360 -6.48 8.94 25.30
CA PRO A 360 -6.76 10.29 25.76
C PRO A 360 -6.43 10.43 27.25
N GLN A 361 -5.82 11.55 27.66
CA GLN A 361 -5.64 11.85 29.07
C GLN A 361 -6.99 11.90 29.79
N THR A 362 -7.06 11.30 30.97
CA THR A 362 -8.29 11.24 31.77
C THR A 362 -8.75 12.65 32.20
N SER A 363 -7.80 13.58 32.36
CA SER A 363 -8.03 15.00 32.66
C SER A 363 -8.72 15.76 31.50
N ASN A 364 -8.47 15.39 30.24
CA ASN A 364 -9.02 16.07 29.06
C ASN A 364 -10.50 15.78 28.81
N LYS A 365 -11.06 14.67 29.35
CA LYS A 365 -12.50 14.38 29.25
C LYS A 365 -13.38 15.44 29.93
N ALA A 366 -12.86 16.18 30.91
CA ALA A 366 -13.63 17.19 31.63
C ALA A 366 -13.92 18.44 30.78
N VAL A 367 -13.01 18.82 29.87
CA VAL A 367 -13.10 20.09 29.14
C VAL A 367 -14.12 20.02 28.00
N ASP A 368 -14.14 18.92 27.22
CA ASP A 368 -15.05 18.77 26.08
C ASP A 368 -16.52 18.53 26.47
N SER A 369 -16.78 17.98 27.67
CA SER A 369 -18.16 17.76 28.14
C SER A 369 -18.93 19.05 28.46
N THR A 370 -18.24 20.19 28.58
CA THR A 370 -18.84 21.49 28.90
C THR A 370 -19.24 22.34 27.70
N ALA A 371 -18.80 21.98 26.48
CA ALA A 371 -19.07 22.76 25.27
C ALA A 371 -20.43 22.44 24.60
N THR A 372 -21.13 21.40 25.04
CA THR A 372 -22.44 21.01 24.50
C THR A 372 -23.56 21.16 25.54
N ARG A 373 -23.71 22.36 26.13
CA ARG A 373 -24.95 22.74 26.84
C ARG A 373 -25.69 23.81 26.05
N VAL A 374 -26.56 23.28 25.18
CA VAL A 374 -27.66 23.94 24.47
C VAL A 374 -28.30 25.05 25.30
N ALA A 375 -28.41 26.24 24.69
CA ALA A 375 -29.16 27.36 25.20
C ALA A 375 -30.63 26.97 25.47
N PRO A 376 -31.26 27.44 26.56
CA PRO A 376 -32.66 27.13 26.83
C PRO A 376 -33.58 27.73 25.76
N PRO A 377 -34.74 27.10 25.48
CA PRO A 377 -35.68 27.60 24.49
C PRO A 377 -36.27 28.94 24.95
N ALA A 378 -36.37 29.88 24.02
CA ALA A 378 -37.01 31.16 24.22
C ALA A 378 -38.47 30.97 24.67
N GLU A 379 -38.82 31.60 25.79
CA GLU A 379 -40.18 31.75 26.29
C GLU A 379 -41.08 32.37 25.20
N GLN A 380 -42.12 31.64 24.81
CA GLN A 380 -43.25 32.21 24.08
C GLN A 380 -44.13 32.97 25.08
N GLU A 381 -44.03 34.30 25.07
CA GLU A 381 -45.00 35.17 25.72
C GLU A 381 -46.38 35.00 25.06
N THR A 382 -47.29 34.38 25.80
CA THR A 382 -48.73 34.42 25.56
C THR A 382 -49.28 35.78 25.98
N HIS A 383 -49.63 36.65 25.04
CA HIS A 383 -50.51 37.80 25.31
C HIS A 383 -51.91 37.55 24.74
N HIS A 384 -52.81 37.10 25.63
CA HIS A 384 -54.25 37.21 25.46
C HIS A 384 -54.72 38.57 26.02
N GLY A 385 -55.51 39.29 25.24
CA GLY A 385 -56.24 40.49 25.67
C GLY A 385 -57.15 41.02 24.56
N GLN A 386 -58.34 40.42 24.42
CA GLN A 386 -59.53 41.02 23.78
C GLN A 386 -60.21 42.01 24.76
N PRO A 387 -61.32 42.70 24.40
CA PRO A 387 -61.83 43.12 23.09
C PRO A 387 -61.85 44.65 22.90
#